data_AF-A0A1Y4KRI0-F1
#
_entry.id   AF-A0A1Y4KRI0-F1
#
_cell.length_a   1.000
_cell.length_b   1.000
_cell.length_c   1.000
_cell.angle_alpha   90.00
_cell.angle_beta   90.00
_cell.angle_gamma   90.00
#
_symmetry.space_group_name_H-M   'P 1'
#
loop_
_entity.id
_entity.type
_entity.pdbx_description
1 polymer ?
#
loop_
_entity_poly.entity_id
_entity_poly.type
_entity_poly.pdbx_seq_one_letter_code
_entity_poly.pdbx_strand_id
1 'polypeptide(L)'
;MKEKRLSYGVSQTRLAIMAGISREHLNRIEAGKVNLTDDMQDKLMEAVEKFNPDAPMFLLFDYVRIRFPTLDIQHVIRDILKLNVDYMLHEDYGHYKYTEHYYLGDVFVYTSQDEEKGTLLELKGKGCRQFESYLLAQGRSWYDFLMDALIEGGVMKRLDLAINDRAGILDIPDLTAKC
;
A
#
# COMPACT_ATOMS: atom_id res chain seq x y z
N MET A 1 13.15 2.06 -22.24
CA MET A 1 12.35 2.39 -21.03
C MET A 1 10.84 2.42 -21.32
N LYS A 2 10.32 3.38 -22.11
CA LYS A 2 8.87 3.52 -22.40
C LYS A 2 8.21 2.22 -22.90
N GLU A 3 8.83 1.56 -23.87
CA GLU A 3 8.32 0.29 -24.44
C GLU A 3 8.22 -0.80 -23.36
N LYS A 4 9.24 -0.92 -22.51
CA LYS A 4 9.28 -1.89 -21.40
C LYS A 4 8.18 -1.60 -20.35
N ARG A 5 7.96 -0.33 -20.02
CA ARG A 5 6.86 0.07 -19.14
C ARG A 5 5.50 -0.35 -19.72
N LEU A 6 5.30 -0.13 -21.02
CA LEU A 6 4.06 -0.50 -21.72
C LEU A 6 3.88 -2.02 -21.80
N SER A 7 4.94 -2.79 -22.06
CA SER A 7 4.87 -4.26 -22.07
C SER A 7 4.50 -4.83 -20.69
N TYR A 8 4.88 -4.16 -19.61
CA TYR A 8 4.50 -4.54 -18.24
C TYR A 8 3.11 -4.02 -17.82
N GLY A 9 2.39 -3.30 -18.68
CA GLY A 9 1.07 -2.73 -18.35
C GLY A 9 1.13 -1.65 -17.26
N VAL A 10 2.29 -1.02 -17.05
CA VAL A 10 2.50 -0.04 -15.98
C VAL A 10 2.12 1.36 -16.47
N SER A 11 1.29 2.08 -15.71
CA SER A 11 0.96 3.48 -16.04
C SER A 11 2.12 4.43 -15.74
N GLN A 12 2.14 5.61 -16.39
CA GLN A 12 3.13 6.66 -16.06
C GLN A 12 3.04 7.06 -14.57
N THR A 13 1.83 7.20 -14.03
CA THR A 13 1.63 7.54 -12.61
C THR A 13 2.29 6.51 -11.70
N ARG A 14 2.07 5.22 -11.96
CA ARG A 14 2.60 4.14 -11.12
C ARG A 14 4.13 4.08 -11.16
N LEU A 15 4.73 4.23 -12.35
CA LEU A 15 6.18 4.30 -12.46
C LEU A 15 6.76 5.55 -11.79
N ALA A 16 6.13 6.71 -11.98
CA ALA A 16 6.60 7.97 -11.42
C ALA A 16 6.64 7.92 -9.88
N ILE A 17 5.60 7.37 -9.24
CA ILE A 17 5.56 7.15 -7.78
C ILE A 17 6.72 6.23 -7.35
N MET A 18 6.89 5.08 -8.00
CA MET A 18 7.95 4.12 -7.66
C MET A 18 9.37 4.72 -7.84
N ALA A 19 9.55 5.54 -8.86
CA ALA A 19 10.80 6.24 -9.13
C ALA A 19 10.96 7.52 -8.31
N GLY A 20 9.98 7.91 -7.48
CA GLY A 20 10.02 9.14 -6.69
C GLY A 20 10.19 10.41 -7.53
N ILE A 21 9.52 10.49 -8.68
CA ILE A 21 9.49 11.67 -9.57
C ILE A 21 8.06 12.07 -9.91
N SER A 22 7.85 13.27 -10.45
CA SER A 22 6.52 13.68 -10.90
C SER A 22 6.13 12.98 -12.20
N ARG A 23 4.82 12.72 -12.37
CA ARG A 23 4.27 12.18 -13.63
C ARG A 23 4.60 13.07 -14.82
N GLU A 24 4.58 14.38 -14.62
CA GLU A 24 4.94 15.35 -15.66
C GLU A 24 6.40 15.21 -16.07
N HIS A 25 7.32 15.04 -15.10
CA HIS A 25 8.73 14.83 -15.39
C HIS A 25 8.93 13.55 -16.20
N LEU A 26 8.30 12.44 -15.79
CA LEU A 26 8.33 11.18 -16.55
C LEU A 26 7.75 11.35 -17.97
N ASN A 27 6.66 12.10 -18.12
CA ASN A 27 6.06 12.36 -19.42
C ASN A 27 7.02 13.10 -20.37
N ARG A 28 7.72 14.13 -19.85
CA ARG A 28 8.72 14.88 -20.62
C ARG A 28 9.91 14.01 -21.02
N ILE A 29 10.35 13.11 -20.14
CA ILE A 29 11.38 12.11 -20.42
C ILE A 29 10.93 11.20 -21.57
N GLU A 30 9.73 10.59 -21.46
CA GLU A 30 9.20 9.68 -22.47
C GLU A 30 8.87 10.36 -23.82
N ALA A 31 8.71 11.67 -23.83
CA ALA A 31 8.52 12.49 -25.02
C ALA A 31 9.84 12.96 -25.66
N GLY A 32 11.01 12.59 -25.09
CA GLY A 32 12.32 13.01 -25.58
C GLY A 32 12.63 14.49 -25.35
N LYS A 33 11.89 15.16 -24.44
CA LYS A 33 12.05 16.61 -24.15
C LYS A 33 13.06 16.90 -23.05
N VAL A 34 13.66 15.87 -22.46
CA VAL A 34 14.63 15.95 -21.36
C VAL A 34 15.77 14.99 -21.68
N ASN A 35 17.00 15.48 -21.58
CA ASN A 35 18.19 14.63 -21.62
C ASN A 35 18.28 13.87 -20.30
N LEU A 36 18.18 12.54 -20.38
CA LEU A 36 18.34 11.65 -19.24
C LEU A 36 19.80 11.64 -18.78
N THR A 37 20.02 11.80 -17.48
CA THR A 37 21.29 11.41 -16.86
C THR A 37 21.32 9.90 -16.70
N ASP A 38 22.52 9.31 -16.66
CA ASP A 38 22.69 7.86 -16.44
C ASP A 38 22.02 7.42 -15.13
N ASP A 39 22.18 8.20 -14.05
CA ASP A 39 21.53 7.96 -12.75
C ASP A 39 20.00 7.90 -12.83
N MET A 40 19.37 8.84 -13.54
CA MET A 40 17.92 8.85 -13.70
C MET A 40 17.45 7.68 -14.57
N GLN A 41 18.25 7.31 -15.58
CA GLN A 41 17.95 6.15 -16.41
C GLN A 41 17.98 4.87 -15.58
N ASP A 42 19.02 4.66 -14.78
CA ASP A 42 19.16 3.49 -13.91
C ASP A 42 18.03 3.43 -12.88
N LYS A 43 17.73 4.55 -12.23
CA LYS A 43 16.62 4.67 -11.28
C LYS A 43 15.28 4.29 -11.91
N LEU A 44 15.00 4.78 -13.13
CA LEU A 44 13.76 4.46 -13.84
C LEU A 44 13.71 3.00 -14.28
N MET A 45 14.84 2.44 -14.73
CA MET A 45 14.90 1.03 -15.10
C MET A 45 14.69 0.14 -13.88
N GLU A 46 15.36 0.41 -12.75
CA GLU A 46 15.15 -0.33 -11.49
C GLU A 46 13.68 -0.23 -11.03
N ALA A 47 13.09 0.96 -11.12
CA ALA A 47 11.69 1.16 -10.77
C ALA A 47 10.72 0.40 -11.70
N VAL A 48 11.01 0.31 -13.00
CA VAL A 48 10.22 -0.50 -13.95
C VAL A 48 10.36 -1.99 -13.67
N GLU A 49 11.56 -2.49 -13.36
CA GLU A 49 11.78 -3.92 -13.06
C GLU A 49 10.97 -4.41 -11.87
N LYS A 50 10.71 -3.54 -10.88
CA LYS A 50 9.85 -3.87 -9.71
C LYS A 50 8.41 -4.22 -10.11
N PHE A 51 8.01 -3.92 -11.35
CA PHE A 51 6.70 -4.25 -11.89
C PHE A 51 6.74 -5.36 -12.94
N ASN A 52 7.86 -6.06 -13.10
CA ASN A 52 7.97 -7.15 -14.06
C ASN A 52 6.90 -8.24 -13.76
N PRO A 53 5.93 -8.46 -14.66
CA PRO A 53 4.89 -9.47 -14.45
C PRO A 53 5.45 -10.90 -14.47
N ASP A 54 6.62 -11.09 -15.08
CA ASP A 54 7.30 -12.39 -15.18
C ASP A 54 8.34 -12.56 -14.05
N ALA A 55 8.33 -11.69 -13.04
CA ALA A 55 9.20 -11.84 -11.88
C ALA A 55 8.94 -13.21 -11.20
N PRO A 56 9.98 -14.03 -10.98
CA PRO A 56 9.82 -15.36 -10.41
C PRO A 56 9.29 -15.30 -8.97
N MET A 57 9.62 -14.22 -8.25
CA MET A 57 9.12 -13.95 -6.92
C MET A 57 8.81 -12.46 -6.76
N PHE A 58 7.77 -12.14 -6.01
CA PHE A 58 7.50 -10.76 -5.60
C PHE A 58 6.91 -10.68 -4.20
N LEU A 59 7.25 -9.60 -3.49
CA LEU A 59 6.82 -9.31 -2.13
C LEU A 59 5.56 -8.43 -2.13
N LEU A 60 4.67 -8.66 -1.18
CA LEU A 60 3.47 -7.84 -0.97
C LEU A 60 3.11 -7.71 0.51
N PHE A 61 2.42 -6.62 0.85
CA PHE A 61 1.74 -6.51 2.15
C PHE A 61 0.48 -7.36 2.13
N ASP A 62 0.38 -8.28 3.09
CA ASP A 62 -0.76 -9.21 3.22
C ASP A 62 -1.56 -8.98 4.51
N TYR A 63 -0.99 -8.27 5.47
CA TYR A 63 -1.72 -7.77 6.63
C TYR A 63 -1.09 -6.49 7.16
N VAL A 64 -1.90 -5.47 7.42
CA VAL A 64 -1.47 -4.24 8.09
C VAL A 64 -2.49 -3.92 9.17
N ARG A 65 -2.02 -3.75 10.41
CA ARG A 65 -2.86 -3.29 11.52
C ARG A 65 -2.13 -2.26 12.35
N ILE A 66 -2.72 -1.08 12.45
CA ILE A 66 -2.11 0.09 13.06
C ILE A 66 -3.10 0.67 14.06
N ARG A 67 -2.65 0.88 15.29
CA ARG A 67 -3.43 1.59 16.32
C ARG A 67 -2.95 3.03 16.41
N PHE A 68 -3.84 3.97 16.16
CA PHE A 68 -3.62 5.40 16.36
C PHE A 68 -4.08 5.80 17.77
N PRO A 69 -3.28 6.57 18.52
CA PRO A 69 -3.60 7.00 19.88
C PRO A 69 -4.56 8.21 19.86
N THR A 70 -5.68 8.08 19.15
CA THR A 70 -6.72 9.11 19.03
C THR A 70 -8.11 8.48 18.99
N LEU A 71 -9.10 9.17 19.54
CA LEU A 71 -10.52 8.84 19.41
C LEU A 71 -11.17 9.50 18.19
N ASP A 72 -10.46 10.42 17.54
CA ASP A 72 -10.93 11.10 16.33
C ASP A 72 -10.78 10.18 15.11
N ILE A 73 -11.79 9.34 14.90
CA ILE A 73 -11.85 8.43 13.75
C ILE A 73 -11.93 9.19 12.41
N GLN A 74 -12.54 10.38 12.42
CA GLN A 74 -12.69 11.22 11.22
C GLN A 74 -11.32 11.69 10.75
N HIS A 75 -10.45 12.08 11.69
CA HIS A 75 -9.05 12.40 11.41
C HIS A 75 -8.30 11.21 10.81
N VAL A 76 -8.43 10.01 11.40
CA VAL A 76 -7.78 8.80 10.85
C VAL A 76 -8.23 8.54 9.41
N ILE A 77 -9.54 8.54 9.14
CA ILE A 77 -10.08 8.24 7.80
C ILE A 77 -9.70 9.33 6.78
N ARG A 78 -9.92 10.60 7.12
CA ARG A 78 -9.80 11.71 6.17
C ARG A 78 -8.36 12.19 6.01
N ASP A 79 -7.63 12.34 7.11
CA ASP A 79 -6.34 13.04 7.08
C ASP A 79 -5.19 12.04 6.87
N ILE A 80 -5.25 10.85 7.50
CA ILE A 80 -4.22 9.81 7.39
C ILE A 80 -4.46 8.90 6.18
N LEU A 81 -5.64 8.25 6.13
CA LEU A 81 -5.98 7.33 5.03
C LEU A 81 -6.33 8.09 3.74
N LYS A 82 -6.67 9.38 3.84
CA LYS A 82 -7.10 10.22 2.71
C LYS A 82 -8.29 9.62 1.97
N LEU A 83 -9.20 9.03 2.72
CA LEU A 83 -10.47 8.48 2.24
C LEU A 83 -11.61 9.45 2.55
N ASN A 84 -12.67 9.39 1.75
CA ASN A 84 -13.86 10.18 2.03
C ASN A 84 -14.71 9.45 3.08
N VAL A 85 -14.93 10.13 4.21
CA VAL A 85 -15.74 9.63 5.32
C VAL A 85 -17.18 9.37 4.86
N ASP A 86 -17.73 10.20 3.98
CA ASP A 86 -19.13 10.07 3.53
C ASP A 86 -19.40 8.75 2.79
N TYR A 87 -18.35 8.05 2.34
CA TYR A 87 -18.47 6.74 1.69
C TYR A 87 -18.24 5.57 2.66
N MET A 88 -17.86 5.83 3.90
CA MET A 88 -17.67 4.79 4.91
C MET A 88 -19.03 4.31 5.42
N LEU A 89 -19.21 3.00 5.44
CA LEU A 89 -20.33 2.36 6.11
C LEU A 89 -20.01 2.20 7.59
N HIS A 90 -21.00 2.38 8.46
CA HIS A 90 -20.86 2.30 9.91
C HIS A 90 -21.70 1.16 10.48
N GLU A 91 -21.15 0.48 11.48
CA GLU A 91 -21.79 -0.62 12.19
C GLU A 91 -21.54 -0.49 13.70
N ASP A 92 -22.59 -0.66 14.50
CA ASP A 92 -22.59 -0.55 15.96
C ASP A 92 -22.04 -1.79 16.70
N TYR A 93 -21.18 -2.56 16.04
CA TYR A 93 -20.46 -3.67 16.64
C TYR A 93 -18.99 -3.64 16.21
N GLY A 94 -18.10 -4.24 16.99
CA GLY A 94 -16.67 -4.24 16.68
C GLY A 94 -15.97 -5.55 17.01
N HIS A 95 -14.67 -5.58 16.69
CA HIS A 95 -13.76 -6.66 17.05
C HIS A 95 -12.73 -6.15 18.08
N TYR A 96 -11.98 -7.06 18.72
CA TYR A 96 -10.89 -6.69 19.64
C TYR A 96 -11.30 -5.78 20.82
N LYS A 97 -12.55 -5.89 21.29
CA LYS A 97 -13.15 -5.02 22.33
C LYS A 97 -13.32 -3.56 21.91
N TYR A 98 -13.26 -3.27 20.62
CA TYR A 98 -13.81 -2.05 20.05
C TYR A 98 -15.32 -2.21 19.94
N THR A 99 -16.05 -1.12 20.11
CA THR A 99 -17.52 -1.14 20.21
C THR A 99 -18.18 -0.96 18.86
N GLU A 100 -17.51 -0.31 17.91
CA GLU A 100 -18.05 0.02 16.60
C GLU A 100 -16.94 0.05 15.54
N HIS A 101 -17.33 0.06 14.26
CA HIS A 101 -16.38 0.22 13.16
C HIS A 101 -16.97 0.92 11.95
N TYR A 102 -16.05 1.45 11.14
CA TYR A 102 -16.32 2.05 9.85
C TYR A 102 -15.55 1.26 8.80
N TYR A 103 -16.15 1.03 7.64
CA TYR A 103 -15.49 0.32 6.56
C TYR A 103 -15.85 0.84 5.17
N LEU A 104 -14.90 0.68 4.24
CA LEU A 104 -15.10 0.93 2.81
C LEU A 104 -14.50 -0.25 2.03
N GLY A 105 -15.36 -1.19 1.65
CA GLY A 105 -14.92 -2.49 1.13
C GLY A 105 -14.16 -3.28 2.20
N ASP A 106 -12.89 -3.62 1.93
CA ASP A 106 -12.01 -4.39 2.82
C ASP A 106 -11.07 -3.49 3.68
N VAL A 107 -11.32 -2.18 3.74
CA VAL A 107 -10.60 -1.24 4.63
C VAL A 107 -11.44 -1.00 5.87
N PHE A 108 -10.98 -1.48 7.03
CA PHE A 108 -11.70 -1.39 8.30
C PHE A 108 -11.01 -0.44 9.29
N VAL A 109 -11.80 0.41 9.95
CA VAL A 109 -11.36 1.33 11.00
C VAL A 109 -12.26 1.16 12.22
N TYR A 110 -11.73 0.57 13.29
CA TYR A 110 -12.46 0.33 14.54
C TYR A 110 -12.25 1.47 15.52
N THR A 111 -13.29 1.80 16.30
CA THR A 111 -13.20 2.79 17.37
C THR A 111 -13.98 2.36 18.61
N SER A 112 -13.66 3.00 19.74
CA SER A 112 -14.30 2.79 21.03
C SER A 112 -14.15 4.03 21.89
N GLN A 113 -14.94 4.13 22.95
CA GLN A 113 -14.83 5.23 23.93
C GLN A 113 -13.61 5.10 24.88
N ASP A 114 -12.71 4.15 24.60
CA ASP A 114 -11.56 3.81 25.43
C ASP A 114 -10.30 4.49 24.87
N GLU A 115 -9.84 5.54 25.55
CA GLU A 115 -8.67 6.33 25.14
C GLU A 115 -7.39 5.50 25.02
N GLU A 116 -7.23 4.44 25.83
CA GLU A 116 -6.05 3.57 25.74
C GLU A 116 -6.06 2.74 24.45
N LYS A 117 -7.24 2.42 23.92
CA LYS A 117 -7.40 1.72 22.65
C LYS A 117 -7.24 2.67 21.46
N GLY A 118 -7.77 3.88 21.54
CA GLY A 118 -7.74 4.82 20.41
C GLY A 118 -8.52 4.27 19.21
N THR A 119 -7.97 4.45 18.01
CA THR A 119 -8.56 4.03 16.73
C THR A 119 -7.68 2.98 16.05
N LEU A 120 -8.27 1.92 15.50
CA LEU A 120 -7.53 0.80 14.90
C LEU A 120 -7.84 0.64 13.42
N LEU A 121 -6.85 0.86 12.56
CA LEU A 121 -6.90 0.45 11.16
C LEU A 121 -6.59 -1.06 11.04
N GLU A 122 -7.37 -1.77 10.23
CA GLU A 122 -7.08 -3.13 9.80
C GLU A 122 -7.26 -3.30 8.29
N LEU A 123 -6.19 -3.79 7.65
CA LEU A 123 -6.14 -4.20 6.26
C LEU A 123 -5.71 -5.65 6.22
N LYS A 124 -6.62 -6.56 5.85
CA LYS A 124 -6.29 -7.96 5.53
C LYS A 124 -5.76 -8.05 4.08
N GLY A 125 -5.39 -9.23 3.58
CA GLY A 125 -4.79 -9.37 2.24
C GLY A 125 -5.56 -8.64 1.13
N LYS A 126 -6.89 -8.82 1.06
CA LYS A 126 -7.76 -8.07 0.13
C LYS A 126 -7.78 -6.57 0.40
N GLY A 127 -7.88 -6.18 1.68
CA GLY A 127 -7.80 -4.78 2.13
C GLY A 127 -6.49 -4.11 1.72
N CYS A 128 -5.36 -4.80 1.81
CA CYS A 128 -4.07 -4.30 1.33
C CYS A 128 -4.09 -4.07 -0.18
N ARG A 129 -4.63 -5.00 -0.99
CA ARG A 129 -4.75 -4.81 -2.44
C ARG A 129 -5.68 -3.65 -2.81
N GLN A 130 -6.80 -3.50 -2.11
CA GLN A 130 -7.71 -2.39 -2.32
C GLN A 130 -7.05 -1.06 -1.92
N PHE A 131 -6.37 -1.03 -0.77
CA PHE A 131 -5.71 0.17 -0.27
C PHE A 131 -4.58 0.65 -1.18
N GLU A 132 -3.84 -0.25 -1.82
CA GLU A 132 -2.88 0.10 -2.88
C GLU A 132 -3.51 0.90 -4.03
N SER A 133 -4.77 0.61 -4.37
CA SER A 133 -5.48 1.34 -5.42
C SER A 133 -5.82 2.76 -4.96
N TYR A 134 -6.19 2.95 -3.68
CA TYR A 134 -6.38 4.28 -3.11
C TYR A 134 -5.07 5.05 -3.03
N LEU A 135 -3.98 4.44 -2.57
CA LEU A 135 -2.66 5.06 -2.54
C LEU A 135 -2.24 5.52 -3.94
N LEU A 136 -2.41 4.66 -4.96
CA LEU A 136 -2.12 5.00 -6.34
C LEU A 136 -2.95 6.21 -6.83
N ALA A 137 -4.25 6.24 -6.53
CA ALA A 137 -5.12 7.37 -6.88
C ALA A 137 -4.73 8.66 -6.15
N GLN A 138 -4.21 8.55 -4.93
CA GLN A 138 -3.69 9.65 -4.11
C GLN A 138 -2.27 10.08 -4.50
N GLY A 139 -1.61 9.38 -5.43
CA GLY A 139 -0.21 9.64 -5.77
C GLY A 139 0.79 9.23 -4.68
N ARG A 140 0.40 8.32 -3.79
CA ARG A 140 1.18 7.86 -2.62
C ARG A 140 1.66 6.42 -2.82
N SER A 141 2.73 6.09 -2.13
CA SER A 141 3.25 4.74 -1.94
C SER A 141 2.90 4.22 -0.54
N TRP A 142 3.13 2.92 -0.31
CA TRP A 142 3.10 2.35 1.05
C TRP A 142 4.07 3.06 2.00
N TYR A 143 5.23 3.50 1.49
CA TYR A 143 6.21 4.24 2.27
C TYR A 143 5.61 5.56 2.76
N ASP A 144 5.02 6.35 1.87
CA ASP A 144 4.39 7.63 2.23
C ASP A 144 3.29 7.43 3.28
N PHE A 145 2.45 6.42 3.10
CA PHE A 145 1.39 6.10 4.06
C PHE A 145 1.94 5.66 5.43
N LEU A 146 2.92 4.76 5.46
CA LEU A 146 3.47 4.27 6.72
C LEU A 146 4.24 5.37 7.45
N MET A 147 4.90 6.28 6.72
CA MET A 147 5.53 7.46 7.29
C MET A 147 4.51 8.41 7.90
N ASP A 148 3.43 8.75 7.18
CA ASP A 148 2.32 9.55 7.71
C ASP A 148 1.74 8.89 8.98
N ALA A 149 1.53 7.58 8.95
CA ALA A 149 1.01 6.84 10.09
C ALA A 149 1.93 6.90 11.32
N LEU A 150 3.26 6.83 11.13
CA LEU A 150 4.22 6.96 12.22
C LEU A 150 4.29 8.38 12.79
N ILE A 151 4.18 9.40 11.94
CA ILE A 151 4.14 10.81 12.35
C ILE A 151 2.92 11.07 13.24
N GLU A 152 1.78 10.46 12.93
CA GLU A 152 0.54 10.53 13.71
C GLU A 152 0.52 9.60 14.94
N GLY A 153 1.69 9.12 15.37
CA GLY A 153 1.84 8.27 16.56
C GLY A 153 1.30 6.84 16.40
N GLY A 154 1.06 6.40 15.16
CA GLY A 154 0.56 5.08 14.83
C GLY A 154 1.48 3.96 15.35
N VAL A 155 0.89 3.04 16.13
CA VAL A 155 1.59 1.87 16.66
C VAL A 155 1.28 0.66 15.80
N MET A 156 2.29 0.13 15.12
CA MET A 156 2.18 -1.08 14.30
C MET A 156 1.87 -2.30 15.18
N LYS A 157 0.66 -2.84 15.07
CA LYS A 157 0.18 -3.99 15.86
C LYS A 157 0.31 -5.32 15.12
N ARG A 158 0.37 -5.29 13.79
CA ARG A 158 0.68 -6.44 12.93
C ARG A 158 1.10 -5.94 11.55
N LEU A 159 2.14 -6.55 11.00
CA LEU A 159 2.62 -6.28 9.65
C LEU A 159 3.09 -7.59 9.05
N ASP A 160 2.34 -8.10 8.08
CA ASP A 160 2.66 -9.35 7.40
C ASP A 160 3.06 -9.06 5.96
N LEU A 161 4.20 -9.63 5.57
CA LEU A 161 4.70 -9.61 4.21
C LEU A 161 4.60 -11.02 3.64
N ALA A 162 4.02 -11.13 2.45
CA ALA A 162 3.91 -12.39 1.72
C ALA A 162 4.81 -12.36 0.48
N ILE A 163 5.41 -13.50 0.16
CA ILE A 163 6.15 -13.72 -1.08
C ILE A 163 5.30 -14.62 -1.96
N ASN A 164 4.99 -14.15 -3.17
CA ASN A 164 4.40 -14.98 -4.19
C ASN A 164 5.51 -15.59 -5.04
N ASP A 165 5.62 -16.92 -4.98
CA ASP A 165 6.53 -17.72 -5.80
C ASP A 165 5.80 -18.23 -7.05
N ARG A 166 6.22 -17.74 -8.21
CA ARG A 166 5.72 -18.18 -9.53
C ARG A 166 6.65 -19.19 -10.21
N ALA A 167 7.86 -19.38 -9.67
CA ALA A 167 8.85 -20.30 -10.20
C ALA A 167 8.74 -21.72 -9.59
N GLY A 168 8.02 -21.87 -8.48
CA GLY A 168 7.87 -23.15 -7.78
C GLY A 168 9.14 -23.58 -7.06
N ILE A 169 9.91 -22.61 -6.56
CA ILE A 169 11.11 -22.82 -5.75
C ILE A 169 10.73 -23.45 -4.41
N LEU A 170 9.60 -23.06 -3.85
CA LEU A 170 9.06 -23.57 -2.59
C LEU A 170 8.06 -24.71 -2.83
N ASP A 171 8.58 -25.93 -2.93
CA ASP A 171 7.75 -27.14 -3.00
C ASP A 171 7.20 -27.50 -1.61
N ILE A 172 5.88 -27.32 -1.42
CA ILE A 172 5.22 -27.51 -0.13
C ILE A 172 5.23 -28.99 0.32
N PRO A 173 4.89 -29.99 -0.54
CA PRO A 173 5.09 -31.40 -0.21
C PRO A 173 6.49 -31.72 0.31
N ASP A 174 7.54 -31.29 -0.39
CA ASP A 174 8.93 -31.56 -0.01
C ASP A 174 9.33 -30.88 1.30
N LEU A 175 8.84 -29.66 1.54
CA LEU A 175 9.06 -28.95 2.80
C LEU A 175 8.36 -29.66 3.97
N THR A 176 7.14 -30.16 3.76
CA THR A 176 6.37 -30.87 4.78
C THR A 176 7.05 -32.17 5.19
N ALA A 177 7.68 -32.89 4.25
CA ALA A 177 8.40 -34.13 4.55
C ALA A 177 9.68 -33.94 5.40
N LYS A 178 10.14 -32.70 5.58
CA LYS A 178 11.34 -32.35 6.37
C LYS A 178 11.02 -31.85 7.78
N CYS A 179 9.74 -31.69 8.12
CA CYS A 179 9.26 -31.33 9.46
C CYS A 179 8.86 -32.58 10.26
#